data_AF-A0A7Z9MV13-F1
#
_entry.id   AF-A0A7Z9MV13-F1
#
_cell.length_a   1.000
_cell.length_b   1.000
_cell.length_c   1.000
_cell.angle_alpha   90.00
_cell.angle_beta   90.00
_cell.angle_gamma   90.00
#
_symmetry.space_group_name_H-M   'P 1'
#
loop_
_entity.id
_entity.type
_entity.pdbx_description
1 polymer ?
#
loop_
_entity_poly.entity_id
_entity_poly.type
_entity_poly.pdbx_seq_one_letter_code
_entity_poly.pdbx_strand_id
1 'polypeptide(L)' 'TLAENGLLDEFLAQALAQGLYALKGHRNVGGVRASIYNAMPAAGCQALVDFMKEFEKNHA' A
#
# COMPACT_ATOMS: atom_id res chain seq x y z
N THR A 1 -6.31 1.45 12.28
CA THR A 1 -5.20 1.38 11.27
C THR A 1 -5.42 0.15 10.38
N LEU A 2 -4.76 0.01 9.23
CA LEU A 2 -4.90 -1.19 8.37
C LEU A 2 -4.72 -2.51 9.13
N ALA A 3 -3.80 -2.53 10.11
CA ALA A 3 -3.54 -3.69 10.95
C ALA A 3 -4.66 -3.95 11.98
N GLU A 4 -5.21 -2.91 12.60
CA GLU A 4 -6.30 -3.04 13.59
C GLU A 4 -7.63 -3.42 12.95
N ASN A 5 -7.87 -3.00 11.71
CA ASN A 5 -9.14 -3.22 11.01
C ASN A 5 -9.16 -4.56 10.24
N GLY A 6 -8.08 -5.35 10.27
CA GLY A 6 -7.98 -6.59 9.51
C GLY A 6 -7.91 -6.40 7.98
N LEU A 7 -7.69 -5.17 7.51
CA LEU A 7 -7.72 -4.81 6.08
C LEU A 7 -6.37 -4.98 5.37
N LEU A 8 -5.31 -5.36 6.11
CA LEU A 8 -3.95 -5.40 5.58
C LEU A 8 -3.80 -6.38 4.40
N ASP A 9 -4.34 -7.58 4.51
CA ASP A 9 -4.19 -8.60 3.46
C ASP A 9 -4.96 -8.20 2.19
N GLU A 10 -6.14 -7.61 2.35
CA GLU A 10 -6.93 -7.06 1.24
C GLU A 10 -6.20 -5.88 0.57
N PHE A 11 -5.68 -4.95 1.35
CA PHE A 11 -4.88 -3.83 0.85
C PHE A 11 -3.70 -4.32 0.01
N LEU A 12 -2.94 -5.32 0.50
CA LEU A 12 -1.79 -5.88 -0.21
C LEU A 12 -2.20 -6.62 -1.48
N ALA A 13 -3.33 -7.33 -1.46
CA ALA A 13 -3.86 -8.03 -2.64
C ALA A 13 -4.32 -7.05 -3.73
N GLN A 14 -5.07 -6.00 -3.36
CA GLN A 14 -5.55 -4.99 -4.30
C GLN A 14 -4.38 -4.16 -4.87
N ALA A 15 -3.43 -3.77 -4.01
CA ALA A 15 -2.23 -3.06 -4.44
C ALA A 15 -1.44 -3.87 -5.48
N LEU A 16 -1.24 -5.17 -5.23
CA LEU A 16 -0.56 -6.06 -6.16
C LEU A 16 -1.29 -6.16 -7.51
N ALA A 17 -2.62 -6.21 -7.50
CA ALA A 17 -3.44 -6.22 -8.72
C ALA A 17 -3.28 -4.92 -9.55
N GLN A 18 -2.98 -3.79 -8.91
CA GLN A 18 -2.66 -2.52 -9.56
C GLN A 18 -1.17 -2.36 -9.91
N GLY A 19 -0.35 -3.41 -9.74
CA GLY A 19 1.08 -3.37 -10.02
C GLY A 19 1.92 -2.69 -8.93
N LEU A 20 1.35 -2.41 -7.76
CA LEU A 20 2.05 -1.88 -6.60
C LEU A 20 2.56 -3.05 -5.74
N TYR A 21 3.80 -3.46 -6.00
CA TYR A 21 4.44 -4.60 -5.34
C TYR A 21 5.27 -4.21 -4.11
N ALA A 22 5.65 -5.23 -3.33
CA ALA A 22 6.61 -5.12 -2.21
C ALA A 22 6.22 -4.13 -1.10
N LEU A 23 4.92 -3.93 -0.87
CA LEU A 23 4.39 -3.01 0.15
C LEU A 23 4.26 -3.64 1.55
N LYS A 24 4.37 -4.97 1.69
CA LYS A 24 4.24 -5.62 3.01
C LYS A 24 5.34 -5.15 3.96
N GLY A 25 4.92 -4.61 5.10
CA GLY A 25 5.82 -4.12 6.15
C GLY A 25 6.66 -5.22 6.78
N HIS A 26 7.67 -4.82 7.56
CA HIS A 26 8.55 -5.77 8.23
C HIS A 26 7.78 -6.59 9.28
N ARG A 27 8.02 -7.89 9.36
CA ARG A 27 7.27 -8.84 10.20
C ARG A 27 7.11 -8.42 11.68
N ASN A 28 8.11 -7.73 12.24
CA ASN A 28 8.10 -7.32 13.64
C ASN A 28 7.18 -6.11 13.91
N VAL A 29 6.90 -5.30 12.89
CA VAL A 29 6.12 -4.05 13.03
C VAL A 29 4.74 -4.20 12.37
N GLY A 30 4.64 -5.08 11.36
CA GLY A 30 3.42 -5.25 10.58
C GLY A 30 3.15 -4.07 9.65
N GLY A 31 1.90 -3.97 9.19
CA GLY A 31 1.45 -2.87 8.34
C GLY A 31 2.09 -2.86 6.95
N VAL A 32 2.26 -1.65 6.42
CA VAL A 32 2.72 -1.37 5.05
C VAL A 32 3.97 -0.51 5.09
N ARG A 33 4.90 -0.76 4.16
CA ARG A 33 6.08 0.08 3.92
C ARG A 33 6.31 0.25 2.43
N ALA A 34 6.30 1.50 1.97
CA ALA A 34 6.70 1.85 0.61
C ALA A 34 8.17 2.26 0.57
N SER A 35 8.97 1.60 -0.25
CA SER A 35 10.38 1.94 -0.47
C SER A 35 10.53 2.88 -1.66
N ILE A 36 10.89 4.14 -1.39
CA ILE A 36 11.00 5.23 -2.39
C ILE A 36 12.46 5.64 -2.62
N TYR A 37 13.27 4.72 -3.16
CA TYR A 37 14.68 5.00 -3.51
C TYR A 37 14.81 5.92 -4.74
N ASN A 38 16.03 6.36 -5.05
CA ASN A 38 16.32 7.28 -6.16
C ASN A 38 15.77 6.84 -7.53
N ALA A 39 15.69 5.53 -7.79
CA ALA A 39 15.18 4.99 -9.04
C ALA A 39 13.64 4.92 -9.11
N MET A 40 12.93 5.21 -8.01
CA MET A 40 11.48 5.20 -7.98
C MET A 40 10.94 6.46 -8.68
N PRO A 41 10.19 6.32 -9.79
CA PRO A 41 9.64 7.48 -10.48
C PRO A 41 8.52 8.11 -9.66
N ALA A 42 8.37 9.44 -9.77
CA ALA A 42 7.28 10.18 -9.13
C ALA A 42 5.88 9.64 -9.51
N ALA A 43 5.72 9.16 -10.75
CA ALA A 43 4.49 8.52 -11.21
C ALA A 43 4.11 7.28 -10.38
N GLY A 44 5.09 6.51 -9.91
CA GLY A 44 4.83 5.35 -9.03
C GLY A 44 4.37 5.78 -7.64
N CYS A 45 4.94 6.86 -7.10
CA CYS A 45 4.46 7.45 -5.83
C CYS A 45 3.03 7.99 -5.99
N GLN A 46 2.72 8.62 -7.12
CA GLN A 46 1.37 9.12 -7.41
C GLN A 46 0.36 7.97 -7.51
N ALA A 47 0.70 6.90 -8.23
CA ALA A 47 -0.15 5.71 -8.31
C ALA A 47 -0.44 5.10 -6.93
N LEU A 48 0.57 5.05 -6.05
CA LEU A 48 0.38 4.61 -4.67
C LEU A 48 -0.58 5.51 -3.88
N VAL A 49 -0.44 6.84 -4.02
CA VAL A 49 -1.34 7.80 -3.35
C VAL A 49 -2.77 7.66 -3.83
N ASP A 50 -2.98 7.52 -5.14
CA ASP A 50 -4.31 7.41 -5.73
C ASP A 50 -4.99 6.11 -5.28
N PHE A 51 -4.25 5.00 -5.29
CA PHE A 51 -4.70 3.74 -4.71
C PHE A 51 -5.09 3.87 -3.23
N MET A 52 -4.25 4.52 -2.40
CA MET A 52 -4.53 4.68 -0.98
C MET A 52 -5.82 5.47 -0.73
N LYS A 53 -6.07 6.53 -1.51
CA LYS A 53 -7.30 7.33 -1.41
C LYS A 53 -8.54 6.54 -1.83
N GLU A 54 -8.42 5.76 -2.90
CA GLU A 54 -9.52 4.89 -3.36
C GLU A 54 -9.83 3.81 -2.33
N PHE A 55 -8.80 3.16 -1.81
CA PHE A 55 -8.93 2.14 -0.78
C PHE A 55 -9.61 2.70 0.49
N GLU A 56 -9.15 3.86 0.97
CA GLU A 56 -9.76 4.55 2.11
C GLU A 56 -11.24 4.86 1.87
N LYS A 57 -11.59 5.43 0.71
CA LYS A 57 -12.97 5.75 0.37
C LYS A 57 -13.89 4.52 0.36
N ASN A 58 -13.38 3.37 -0.06
CA ASN A 58 -14.16 2.13 -0.14
C ASN A 58 -14.33 1.42 1.23
N HIS A 59 -13.55 1.82 2.25
CA HIS A 59 -13.52 1.19 3.58
C HIS A 59 -13.70 2.19 4.73
N ALA A 60 -14.25 3.37 4.44
CA ALA A 60 -14.54 4.44 5.40
C ALA A 60 -15.77 4.11 6.26
#